data_AF-A0A4S4DQC7-F1
#
_entry.id   AF-A0A4S4DQC7-F1
#
_cell.length_a   1.000
_cell.length_b   1.000
_cell.length_c   1.000
_cell.angle_alpha   90.00
_cell.angle_beta   90.00
_cell.angle_gamma   90.00
#
_symmetry.space_group_name_H-M   'P 1'
#
loop_
_entity.id
_entity.type
_entity.pdbx_description
1 polymer ?
#
loop_
_entity_poly.entity_id
_entity_poly.type
_entity_poly.pdbx_seq_one_letter_code
_entity_poly.pdbx_strand_id
1 'polypeptide(L)'
;MIRKRSMKYNVLQVYTVILSDPELEALQAEYKRSKSKSKDQAKNEPDEAQSSLRSLAEKNVAKGASENPPPPPLPPPPPPSAVLEENPRKRKGRPPKMVVLQEQLELEGYPSWLPSGWVILRNTRVNGRSAGHVDKYFIELSTRNQCRSKKDVLQYTSKQQNEQAYAMLRIPAHFTELHHTYFTFLEIFRNSLFFAFAARRMKEIRAMAVKAFPAMSKPKCAVVVDCIQWR
;
A
#
# COMPACT_ATOMS: atom_id res chain seq x y z
N MET A 1 -20.36 -39.95 29.39
CA MET A 1 -18.99 -39.60 29.84
C MET A 1 -18.08 -39.46 28.63
N ILE A 2 -17.72 -38.24 28.21
CA ILE A 2 -16.89 -37.97 27.03
C ILE A 2 -15.48 -37.60 27.51
N ARG A 3 -14.50 -38.48 27.26
CA ARG A 3 -13.10 -38.25 27.62
C ARG A 3 -12.47 -37.26 26.63
N LYS A 4 -12.26 -36.02 27.07
CA LYS A 4 -11.48 -35.02 26.32
C LYS A 4 -10.02 -35.45 26.28
N ARG A 5 -9.55 -35.99 25.15
CA ARG A 5 -8.11 -36.21 24.90
C ARG A 5 -7.46 -34.88 24.56
N SER A 6 -6.56 -34.43 25.43
CA SER A 6 -5.70 -33.26 25.22
C SER A 6 -4.70 -33.56 24.11
N MET A 7 -4.93 -33.03 22.92
CA MET A 7 -3.97 -33.02 21.83
C MET A 7 -3.01 -31.84 22.02
N LYS A 8 -1.88 -32.12 22.67
CA LYS A 8 -0.72 -31.21 22.69
C LYS A 8 0.00 -31.35 21.35
N TYR A 9 -0.42 -30.56 20.36
CA TYR A 9 0.34 -30.42 19.13
C TYR A 9 1.63 -29.66 19.44
N ASN A 10 2.76 -30.29 19.13
CA ASN A 10 4.09 -29.75 19.31
C ASN A 10 4.36 -28.75 18.19
N VAL A 11 3.92 -27.50 18.37
CA VAL A 11 3.99 -26.39 17.39
C VAL A 11 5.40 -26.22 16.82
N LEU A 12 6.44 -26.63 17.54
CA LEU A 12 7.84 -26.55 17.11
C LEU A 12 8.20 -27.50 15.97
N GLN A 13 7.48 -28.61 15.75
CA GLN A 13 7.79 -29.53 14.65
C GLN A 13 7.27 -29.07 13.28
N VAL A 14 6.30 -28.17 13.24
CA VAL A 14 5.75 -27.66 11.96
C VAL A 14 6.68 -26.59 11.37
N TYR A 15 7.37 -25.80 12.20
CA TYR A 15 8.26 -24.74 11.72
C TYR A 15 9.59 -25.25 11.14
N THR A 16 10.06 -26.44 11.54
CA THR A 16 11.30 -27.01 11.00
C THR A 16 11.14 -27.55 9.58
N VAL A 17 9.93 -27.91 9.15
CA VAL A 17 9.70 -28.42 7.78
C VAL A 17 9.68 -27.30 6.74
N ILE A 18 9.33 -26.07 7.14
CA ILE A 18 9.20 -24.94 6.21
C ILE A 18 10.56 -24.26 5.92
N LEU A 19 11.58 -24.45 6.75
CA LEU A 19 12.88 -23.78 6.63
C LEU A 19 13.96 -24.60 5.88
N SER A 20 13.59 -25.75 5.29
CA SER A 20 14.53 -26.59 4.53
C SER A 20 13.97 -26.97 3.17
N ASP A 21 13.16 -26.09 2.57
CA ASP A 21 12.64 -26.31 1.22
C ASP A 21 13.67 -25.80 0.19
N PRO A 22 14.38 -26.69 -0.53
CA PRO A 22 15.38 -26.31 -1.52
C PRO A 22 14.78 -25.50 -2.69
N GLU A 23 13.46 -25.58 -2.90
CA GLU A 23 12.76 -24.81 -3.93
C GLU A 23 12.75 -23.31 -3.61
N LEU A 24 12.69 -22.95 -2.33
CA LEU A 24 12.70 -21.55 -1.91
C LEU A 24 14.08 -20.90 -2.09
N GLU A 25 15.17 -21.65 -1.88
CA GLU A 25 16.52 -21.16 -2.16
C GLU A 25 16.75 -20.95 -3.67
N ALA A 26 16.22 -21.84 -4.51
CA ALA A 26 16.29 -21.69 -5.97
C ALA A 26 15.59 -20.41 -6.44
N LEU A 27 14.40 -20.12 -5.92
CA LEU A 27 13.66 -18.89 -6.23
C LEU A 27 14.40 -17.63 -5.77
N GLN A 28 15.03 -17.67 -4.59
CA GLN A 28 15.85 -16.54 -4.12
C GLN A 28 17.10 -16.32 -4.98
N ALA A 29 17.70 -17.39 -5.51
CA ALA A 29 18.84 -17.31 -6.41
C ALA A 29 18.45 -16.71 -7.77
N GLU A 30 17.31 -17.12 -8.34
CA GLU A 30 16.78 -16.54 -9.58
C GLU A 30 16.44 -15.06 -9.42
N TYR A 31 15.84 -14.66 -8.29
CA TYR A 31 15.53 -13.27 -8.00
C TYR A 31 16.81 -12.40 -7.89
N LYS A 32 17.87 -12.91 -7.26
CA LYS A 32 19.16 -12.22 -7.21
C LYS A 32 19.78 -12.08 -8.61
N ARG A 33 19.63 -13.11 -9.46
CA ARG A 33 20.14 -13.15 -10.84
C ARG A 33 19.37 -12.21 -11.79
N SER A 34 18.06 -12.05 -11.60
CA SER A 34 17.25 -11.11 -12.38
C SER A 34 17.55 -9.65 -11.99
N LYS A 35 17.76 -9.39 -10.70
CA LYS A 35 18.10 -8.06 -10.18
C LYS A 35 19.50 -7.58 -10.60
N SER A 36 20.47 -8.47 -10.80
CA SER A 36 21.77 -8.09 -11.34
C SER A 36 21.69 -7.73 -12.83
N LYS A 37 20.88 -8.46 -13.63
CA LYS A 37 20.71 -8.17 -15.06
C LYS A 37 20.06 -6.80 -15.33
N SER A 38 19.12 -6.36 -14.50
CA SER A 38 18.47 -5.06 -14.68
C SER A 38 19.38 -3.87 -14.35
N LYS A 39 20.42 -4.08 -13.52
CA LYS A 39 21.34 -3.00 -13.13
C LYS A 39 22.36 -2.67 -14.23
N ASP A 40 22.73 -3.65 -15.04
CA ASP A 40 23.68 -3.45 -16.13
C ASP A 40 23.01 -2.93 -17.41
N GLN A 41 21.74 -3.29 -17.66
CA GLN A 41 20.96 -2.69 -18.76
C GLN A 41 20.64 -1.21 -18.55
N ALA A 42 20.46 -0.75 -17.30
CA ALA A 42 20.16 0.65 -17.00
C ALA A 42 21.34 1.62 -17.24
N LYS A 43 22.57 1.12 -17.49
CA LYS A 43 23.74 1.97 -17.72
C LYS A 43 24.10 2.19 -19.20
N ASN A 44 23.56 1.38 -20.11
CA ASN A 44 23.96 1.41 -21.52
C ASN A 44 22.88 1.95 -22.49
N GLU A 45 21.79 2.54 -21.99
CA GLU A 45 20.69 2.99 -22.85
C GLU A 45 20.15 4.42 -22.56
N PRO A 46 20.97 5.48 -22.41
CA PRO A 46 20.45 6.86 -22.36
C PRO A 46 20.36 7.56 -23.73
N ASP A 47 21.08 7.13 -24.77
CA ASP A 47 21.31 7.99 -25.95
C ASP A 47 20.50 7.64 -27.21
N GLU A 48 20.00 6.42 -27.35
CA GLU A 48 19.29 6.02 -28.58
C GLU A 48 17.81 6.47 -28.58
N ALA A 49 17.15 6.48 -27.42
CA ALA A 49 15.76 6.93 -27.30
C ALA A 49 15.58 8.44 -27.52
N GLN A 50 16.60 9.26 -27.26
CA GLN A 50 16.55 10.71 -27.53
C GLN A 50 16.77 11.05 -29.01
N SER A 51 17.52 10.21 -29.73
CA SER A 51 17.76 10.36 -31.18
C SER A 51 16.49 10.14 -32.01
N SER A 52 15.69 9.12 -31.66
CA SER A 52 14.43 8.86 -32.38
C SER A 52 13.37 9.96 -32.16
N LEU A 53 13.29 10.58 -30.97
CA LEU A 53 12.33 11.66 -30.70
C LEU A 53 12.69 12.98 -31.41
N ARG A 54 13.98 13.31 -31.60
CA ARG A 54 14.39 14.48 -32.41
C ARG A 54 14.06 14.31 -33.90
N SER A 55 14.22 13.12 -34.45
CA SER A 55 13.94 12.85 -35.87
C SER A 55 12.45 13.02 -36.27
N LEU A 56 11.53 12.84 -35.33
CA LEU A 56 10.09 13.06 -35.55
C LEU A 56 9.68 14.54 -35.42
N ALA A 57 10.44 15.34 -34.67
CA ALA A 57 10.18 16.77 -34.53
C ALA A 57 10.58 17.56 -35.78
N GLU A 58 11.68 17.19 -36.44
CA GLU A 58 12.17 17.92 -37.62
C GLU A 58 11.35 17.65 -38.89
N LYS A 59 10.72 16.47 -39.01
CA LYS A 59 9.86 16.15 -40.17
C LYS A 59 8.55 16.94 -40.24
N ASN A 60 8.13 17.59 -39.16
CA ASN A 60 6.87 18.35 -39.11
C ASN A 60 7.03 19.86 -39.34
N VAL A 61 8.25 20.38 -39.51
CA VAL A 61 8.48 21.83 -39.67
C VAL A 61 8.40 22.30 -41.13
N ALA A 62 8.54 21.40 -42.11
CA ALA A 62 8.63 21.81 -43.52
C ALA A 62 7.32 21.70 -44.34
N LYS A 63 6.19 21.28 -43.75
CA LYS A 63 4.95 21.02 -44.51
C LYS A 63 3.73 21.61 -43.84
N GLY A 64 3.57 22.94 -43.92
CA GLY A 64 2.45 23.62 -43.28
C GLY A 64 2.19 25.06 -43.70
N ALA A 65 2.67 25.52 -44.85
CA ALA A 65 2.18 26.74 -45.50
C ALA A 65 1.17 26.34 -46.58
N SER A 66 0.03 25.77 -46.14
CA SER A 66 -1.13 25.60 -47.01
C SER A 66 -2.02 26.82 -46.77
N GLU A 67 -2.08 27.70 -47.75
CA GLU A 67 -3.05 28.77 -47.87
C GLU A 67 -4.44 28.17 -47.67
N ASN A 68 -5.08 28.48 -46.54
CA ASN A 68 -6.49 28.22 -46.37
C ASN A 68 -7.23 29.25 -47.23
N PRO A 69 -8.05 28.83 -48.22
CA PRO A 69 -8.86 29.76 -48.98
C PRO A 69 -9.79 30.53 -48.03
N PRO A 70 -10.08 31.81 -48.31
CA PRO A 70 -10.90 32.64 -47.47
C PRO A 70 -12.28 31.96 -47.24
N PRO A 71 -12.78 31.97 -46.00
CA PRO A 71 -14.06 31.34 -45.70
C PRO A 71 -15.17 32.00 -46.53
N PRO A 72 -16.14 31.21 -47.05
CA PRO A 72 -17.24 31.74 -47.83
C PRO A 72 -18.03 32.78 -47.01
N PRO A 73 -18.58 33.82 -47.66
CA PRO A 73 -19.35 34.85 -46.98
C PRO A 73 -20.52 34.23 -46.22
N LEU A 74 -20.61 34.57 -44.94
CA LEU A 74 -21.68 34.08 -44.07
C LEU A 74 -23.04 34.48 -44.64
N PRO A 75 -24.04 33.57 -44.63
CA PRO A 75 -25.39 33.91 -45.02
C PRO A 75 -25.93 35.03 -44.12
N PRO A 76 -26.76 35.95 -44.66
CA PRO A 76 -27.34 37.02 -43.89
C PRO A 76 -28.14 36.45 -42.70
N PRO A 77 -28.07 37.08 -41.52
CA PRO A 77 -28.82 36.63 -40.37
C PRO A 77 -30.31 36.60 -40.72
N PRO A 78 -31.06 35.54 -40.35
CA PRO A 78 -32.49 35.50 -40.56
C PRO A 78 -33.14 36.71 -39.87
N PRO A 79 -34.19 37.29 -40.47
CA PRO A 79 -34.92 38.40 -39.86
C PRO A 79 -35.41 37.96 -38.47
N PRO A 80 -35.43 38.87 -37.47
CA PRO A 80 -35.91 38.58 -36.13
C PRO A 80 -37.38 38.18 -36.22
N SER A 81 -37.61 36.86 -36.35
CA SER A 81 -38.93 36.27 -36.22
C SER A 81 -39.35 36.53 -34.79
N ALA A 82 -40.44 37.28 -34.65
CA ALA A 82 -41.04 37.67 -33.40
C ALA A 82 -41.03 36.50 -32.41
N VAL A 83 -40.12 36.59 -31.45
CA VAL A 83 -40.04 35.68 -30.32
C VAL A 83 -41.28 35.97 -29.49
N LEU A 84 -42.28 35.10 -29.59
CA LEU A 84 -43.27 34.95 -28.53
C LEU A 84 -42.49 34.54 -27.27
N GLU A 85 -42.29 35.53 -26.43
CA GLU A 85 -41.64 35.46 -25.12
C GLU A 85 -42.53 34.63 -24.20
N GLU A 86 -42.49 33.30 -24.34
CA GLU A 86 -43.09 32.40 -23.36
C GLU A 86 -42.28 32.44 -22.07
N ASN A 87 -42.75 33.31 -21.18
CA ASN A 87 -42.39 33.46 -19.78
C ASN A 87 -42.23 32.09 -19.08
N PRO A 88 -40.99 31.63 -18.77
CA PRO A 88 -40.78 30.43 -18.00
C PRO A 88 -41.10 30.77 -16.54
N ARG A 89 -42.38 30.57 -16.18
CA ARG A 89 -42.84 30.62 -14.79
C ARG A 89 -41.89 29.78 -13.93
N LYS A 90 -41.17 30.47 -13.05
CA LYS A 90 -40.34 29.96 -11.93
C LYS A 90 -41.05 28.81 -11.19
N ARG A 91 -40.94 27.57 -11.69
CA ARG A 91 -41.33 26.39 -10.93
C ARG A 91 -40.22 26.12 -9.91
N LYS A 92 -40.48 26.51 -8.66
CA LYS A 92 -39.61 26.25 -7.51
C LYS A 92 -39.29 24.75 -7.45
N GLY A 93 -38.03 24.43 -7.74
CA GLY A 93 -37.22 23.38 -7.12
C GLY A 93 -37.88 22.04 -6.82
N ARG A 94 -38.15 21.23 -7.85
CA ARG A 94 -38.04 19.78 -7.67
C ARG A 94 -36.60 19.41 -8.02
N PRO A 95 -35.81 18.83 -7.09
CA PRO A 95 -34.49 18.33 -7.46
C PRO A 95 -34.65 17.36 -8.62
N PRO A 96 -33.76 17.38 -9.62
CA PRO A 96 -33.81 16.44 -10.73
C PRO A 96 -33.82 15.04 -10.12
N LYS A 97 -34.94 14.33 -10.30
CA LYS A 97 -35.08 12.94 -9.87
C LYS A 97 -34.01 12.23 -10.68
N MET A 98 -32.91 11.86 -10.02
CA MET A 98 -31.91 10.99 -10.62
C MET A 98 -32.63 9.67 -10.84
N VAL A 99 -33.23 9.53 -12.02
CA VAL A 99 -33.74 8.27 -12.49
C VAL A 99 -32.49 7.43 -12.66
N VAL A 100 -32.22 6.59 -11.67
CA VAL A 100 -31.18 5.59 -11.70
C VAL A 100 -31.58 4.67 -12.85
N LEU A 101 -31.00 4.96 -14.00
CA LEU A 101 -31.29 4.37 -15.31
C LEU A 101 -30.64 2.98 -15.39
N GLN A 102 -30.77 2.18 -14.32
CA GLN A 102 -30.16 0.86 -14.22
C GLN A 102 -30.75 -0.10 -15.26
N GLU A 103 -32.01 0.11 -15.64
CA GLU A 103 -32.75 -0.73 -16.59
C GLU A 103 -32.38 -0.47 -18.06
N GLN A 104 -31.96 0.75 -18.43
CA GLN A 104 -31.55 1.04 -19.80
C GLN A 104 -30.10 0.62 -20.11
N LEU A 105 -29.36 0.10 -19.13
CA LEU A 105 -27.97 -0.34 -19.30
C LEU A 105 -27.83 -1.79 -19.75
N GLU A 106 -28.85 -2.62 -19.60
CA GLU A 106 -28.78 -4.02 -20.00
C GLU A 106 -28.69 -4.19 -21.53
N LEU A 107 -29.11 -3.19 -22.31
CA LEU A 107 -29.20 -3.30 -23.77
C LEU A 107 -27.91 -2.97 -24.53
N GLU A 108 -26.97 -2.21 -23.97
CA GLU A 108 -25.78 -1.76 -24.72
C GLU A 108 -24.52 -2.60 -24.51
N GLY A 109 -24.64 -3.74 -23.84
CA GLY A 109 -23.52 -4.64 -23.58
C GLY A 109 -22.60 -4.08 -22.51
N TYR A 110 -22.44 -4.84 -21.42
CA TYR A 110 -21.50 -4.48 -20.37
C TYR A 110 -20.07 -4.54 -20.93
N PRO A 111 -19.28 -3.45 -20.88
CA PRO A 111 -17.94 -3.46 -21.46
C PRO A 111 -17.05 -4.46 -20.72
N SER A 112 -16.34 -5.31 -21.47
CA SER A 112 -15.47 -6.38 -20.92
C SER A 112 -14.33 -5.89 -20.03
N TRP A 113 -13.96 -4.61 -20.12
CA TRP A 113 -12.90 -4.01 -19.30
C TRP A 113 -13.38 -3.53 -17.93
N LEU A 114 -14.70 -3.39 -17.73
CA LEU A 114 -15.26 -2.85 -16.49
C LEU A 114 -15.37 -4.00 -15.47
N PRO A 115 -14.81 -3.87 -14.24
CA PRO A 115 -14.88 -4.93 -13.25
C PRO A 115 -16.32 -5.26 -12.87
N SER A 116 -16.59 -6.45 -12.35
CA SER A 116 -17.91 -6.82 -11.84
C SER A 116 -18.35 -5.89 -10.71
N GLY A 117 -19.64 -5.54 -10.66
CA GLY A 117 -20.20 -4.70 -9.59
C GLY A 117 -20.11 -3.19 -9.85
N TRP A 118 -19.78 -2.78 -11.07
CA TRP A 118 -19.85 -1.38 -11.51
C TRP A 118 -21.10 -1.14 -12.36
N VAL A 119 -21.58 0.11 -12.37
CA VAL A 119 -22.74 0.56 -13.16
C VAL A 119 -22.37 1.83 -13.93
N ILE A 120 -22.84 1.98 -15.16
CA ILE A 120 -22.54 3.15 -16.01
C ILE A 120 -23.72 4.12 -16.01
N LEU A 121 -23.65 5.21 -15.25
CA LEU A 121 -24.68 6.24 -15.30
C LEU A 121 -24.43 7.23 -16.45
N ARG A 122 -25.41 7.37 -17.35
CA ARG A 122 -25.41 8.43 -18.39
C ARG A 122 -26.23 9.61 -17.89
N ASN A 123 -25.63 10.78 -17.77
CA ASN A 123 -26.32 11.99 -17.34
C ASN A 123 -26.29 13.03 -18.45
N THR A 124 -27.46 13.48 -18.88
CA THR A 124 -27.58 14.54 -19.89
C THR A 124 -27.55 15.88 -19.19
N ARG A 125 -26.60 16.74 -19.56
CA ARG A 125 -26.55 18.11 -19.02
C ARG A 125 -27.80 18.86 -19.41
N VAL A 126 -28.56 19.35 -18.43
CA VAL A 126 -29.84 20.05 -18.66
C VAL A 126 -29.62 21.51 -19.06
N ASN A 127 -28.57 22.15 -18.52
CA ASN A 127 -28.35 23.60 -18.62
C ASN A 127 -26.95 23.94 -19.15
N GLY A 128 -26.81 25.17 -19.69
CA GLY A 128 -25.53 25.76 -20.10
C GLY A 128 -25.20 25.60 -21.58
N ARG A 129 -24.02 26.08 -22.00
CA ARG A 129 -23.55 26.01 -23.41
C ARG A 129 -23.40 24.58 -23.94
N SER A 130 -23.32 23.60 -23.04
CA SER A 130 -23.24 22.17 -23.36
C SER A 130 -24.51 21.41 -22.95
N ALA A 131 -25.66 22.09 -22.86
CA ALA A 131 -26.94 21.42 -22.64
C ALA A 131 -27.19 20.37 -23.75
N GLY A 132 -27.67 19.20 -23.37
CA GLY A 132 -27.82 18.04 -24.25
C GLY A 132 -26.58 17.14 -24.34
N HIS A 133 -25.41 17.56 -23.82
CA HIS A 133 -24.24 16.68 -23.78
C HIS A 133 -24.44 15.56 -22.75
N VAL A 134 -24.18 14.32 -23.15
CA VAL A 134 -24.30 13.12 -22.29
C VAL A 134 -22.96 12.81 -21.65
N ASP A 135 -22.83 13.12 -20.37
CA ASP A 135 -21.69 12.71 -19.56
C ASP A 135 -21.84 11.23 -19.14
N LYS A 136 -20.72 10.50 -19.10
CA LYS A 136 -20.67 9.11 -18.61
C LYS A 136 -20.00 9.08 -17.24
N TYR A 137 -20.63 8.38 -16.29
CA TYR A 137 -20.12 8.13 -14.95
C TYR A 137 -20.10 6.63 -14.69
N PHE A 138 -19.07 6.14 -14.00
CA PHE A 138 -18.94 4.75 -13.57
C PHE A 138 -19.08 4.71 -12.06
N ILE A 139 -20.05 3.96 -11.54
CA ILE A 139 -20.39 3.92 -10.12
C ILE A 139 -20.16 2.51 -9.59
N GLU A 140 -19.38 2.37 -8.53
CA GLU A 140 -19.19 1.10 -7.85
C GLU A 140 -20.38 0.84 -6.90
N LEU A 141 -21.00 -0.34 -6.96
CA LEU A 141 -22.20 -0.65 -6.15
C LEU A 141 -21.91 -0.80 -4.65
N SER A 142 -20.71 -1.25 -4.29
CA SER A 142 -20.30 -1.50 -2.90
C SER A 142 -20.05 -0.20 -2.14
N THR A 143 -19.20 0.67 -2.69
CA THR A 143 -18.75 1.90 -2.02
C THR A 143 -19.50 3.15 -2.47
N ARG A 144 -20.26 3.06 -3.57
CA ARG A 144 -20.92 4.19 -4.27
C ARG A 144 -19.94 5.26 -4.77
N ASN A 145 -18.67 4.89 -4.95
CA ASN A 145 -17.68 5.79 -5.55
C ASN A 145 -17.96 5.99 -7.04
N GLN A 146 -17.76 7.22 -7.50
CA GLN A 146 -18.05 7.64 -8.86
C GLN A 146 -16.76 8.04 -9.59
N CYS A 147 -16.53 7.41 -10.74
CA CYS A 147 -15.41 7.69 -11.64
C CYS A 147 -15.94 8.30 -12.94
N ARG A 148 -15.18 9.22 -13.55
CA ARG A 148 -15.57 9.87 -14.82
C ARG A 148 -14.91 9.24 -16.04
N SER A 149 -13.81 8.51 -15.83
CA SER A 149 -13.04 7.90 -16.91
C SER A 149 -12.68 6.44 -16.62
N LYS A 150 -12.35 5.69 -17.68
CA LYS A 150 -11.83 4.32 -17.58
C LYS A 150 -10.55 4.25 -16.74
N LYS A 151 -9.65 5.23 -16.89
CA LYS A 151 -8.38 5.27 -16.15
C LYS A 151 -8.64 5.37 -14.65
N ASP A 152 -9.60 6.18 -14.24
CA ASP A 152 -9.95 6.34 -12.82
C ASP A 152 -10.50 5.04 -12.23
N VAL A 153 -11.34 4.31 -12.98
CA VAL A 153 -11.88 3.01 -12.54
C VAL A 153 -10.75 1.99 -12.30
N LEU A 154 -9.81 1.89 -13.24
CA LEU A 154 -8.68 0.96 -13.11
C LEU A 154 -7.79 1.34 -11.92
N GLN A 155 -7.45 2.61 -11.77
CA GLN A 155 -6.67 3.08 -10.62
C GLN A 155 -7.37 2.83 -9.29
N TYR A 156 -8.68 3.09 -9.23
CA TYR A 156 -9.49 2.84 -8.04
C TYR A 156 -9.51 1.34 -7.69
N THR A 157 -9.71 0.47 -8.69
CA THR A 157 -9.73 -0.99 -8.51
C THR A 157 -8.38 -1.51 -8.02
N SER A 158 -7.27 -1.07 -8.63
CA SER A 158 -5.92 -1.42 -8.18
C SER A 158 -5.65 -0.93 -6.76
N LYS A 159 -6.11 0.27 -6.41
CA LYS A 159 -6.00 0.81 -5.06
C LYS A 159 -6.80 -0.04 -4.05
N GLN A 160 -8.03 -0.43 -4.37
CA GLN A 160 -8.85 -1.31 -3.52
C GLN A 160 -8.18 -2.67 -3.31
N GLN A 161 -7.67 -3.29 -4.37
CA GLN A 161 -6.95 -4.56 -4.26
C GLN A 161 -5.69 -4.44 -3.38
N ASN A 162 -4.94 -3.35 -3.54
CA ASN A 162 -3.77 -3.09 -2.70
C ASN A 162 -4.19 -2.86 -1.24
N GLU A 163 -5.23 -2.07 -0.97
CA GLU A 163 -5.75 -1.85 0.38
C GLU A 163 -6.24 -3.15 1.03
N GLN A 164 -6.90 -4.02 0.26
CA GLN A 164 -7.31 -5.35 0.73
C GLN A 164 -6.09 -6.24 1.01
N ALA A 165 -5.09 -6.26 0.12
CA ALA A 165 -3.85 -6.99 0.34
C ALA A 165 -3.10 -6.48 1.58
N TYR A 166 -3.03 -5.16 1.76
CA TYR A 166 -2.47 -4.54 2.97
C TYR A 166 -3.31 -4.85 4.21
N ALA A 167 -4.63 -4.90 4.10
CA ALA A 167 -5.51 -5.28 5.22
C ALA A 167 -5.30 -6.74 5.63
N MET A 168 -5.01 -7.64 4.67
CA MET A 168 -4.62 -9.02 4.95
C MET A 168 -3.21 -9.15 5.55
N LEU A 169 -2.25 -8.35 5.06
CA LEU A 169 -0.87 -8.33 5.59
C LEU A 169 -0.76 -7.56 6.90
N ARG A 170 -1.76 -6.76 7.26
CA ARG A 170 -1.82 -6.07 8.55
C ARG A 170 -2.03 -7.13 9.61
N ILE A 171 -0.91 -7.62 10.15
CA ILE A 171 -0.89 -8.45 11.35
C ILE A 171 -1.83 -7.76 12.36
N PRO A 172 -2.89 -8.45 12.82
CA PRO A 172 -3.83 -7.84 13.72
C PRO A 172 -3.09 -7.29 14.93
N ALA A 173 -3.41 -6.06 15.35
CA ALA A 173 -2.72 -5.41 16.47
C ALA A 173 -2.73 -6.27 17.76
N HIS A 174 -3.72 -7.16 17.93
CA HIS A 174 -3.77 -8.12 19.03
C HIS A 174 -2.59 -9.11 19.05
N PHE A 175 -1.91 -9.34 17.93
CA PHE A 175 -0.73 -10.21 17.90
C PHE A 175 0.52 -9.51 18.45
N THR A 176 0.58 -8.17 18.42
CA THR A 176 1.71 -7.42 18.98
C THR A 176 1.74 -7.41 20.51
N GLU A 177 0.60 -7.65 21.18
CA GLU A 177 0.56 -7.76 22.65
C GLU A 177 1.25 -9.04 23.15
N LEU A 178 1.17 -10.13 22.38
CA LEU A 178 1.89 -11.37 22.68
C LEU A 178 3.40 -11.22 22.45
N HIS A 179 3.82 -10.45 21.45
CA HIS A 179 5.24 -10.19 21.22
C HIS A 179 5.86 -9.29 22.29
N HIS A 180 5.12 -8.32 22.83
CA HIS A 180 5.64 -7.45 23.88
C HIS A 180 5.82 -8.19 25.21
N THR A 181 4.89 -9.11 25.54
CA THR A 181 5.04 -10.00 26.70
C THR A 181 6.15 -11.01 26.51
N TYR A 182 6.33 -11.58 25.32
CA TYR A 182 7.43 -12.53 25.05
C TYR A 182 8.81 -11.85 25.02
N PHE A 183 8.92 -10.65 24.46
CA PHE A 183 10.16 -9.90 24.40
C PHE A 183 10.63 -9.48 25.81
N THR A 184 9.71 -8.97 26.65
CA THR A 184 10.01 -8.66 28.06
C THR A 184 10.43 -9.91 28.84
N PHE A 185 9.80 -11.06 28.59
CA PHE A 185 10.19 -12.33 29.24
C PHE A 185 11.60 -12.79 28.84
N LEU A 186 11.96 -12.65 27.56
CA LEU A 186 13.31 -12.99 27.07
C LEU A 186 14.38 -12.04 27.62
N GLU A 187 14.07 -10.76 27.78
CA GLU A 187 15.00 -9.79 28.38
C GLU A 187 15.28 -10.10 29.86
N ILE A 188 14.24 -10.46 30.61
CA ILE A 188 14.36 -10.90 32.01
C ILE A 188 15.22 -12.18 32.09
N PHE A 189 15.00 -13.15 31.20
CA PHE A 189 15.80 -14.37 31.15
C PHE A 189 17.26 -14.12 30.79
N ARG A 190 17.53 -13.23 29.83
CA ARG A 190 18.89 -12.91 29.41
C ARG A 190 19.67 -12.21 30.52
N ASN A 191 19.01 -11.30 31.25
CA ASN A 191 19.61 -10.63 32.40
C ASN A 191 19.84 -11.61 33.57
N SER A 192 18.89 -12.50 33.84
CA SER A 192 19.02 -13.52 34.90
C SER A 192 20.18 -14.50 34.64
N LEU A 193 20.31 -14.99 33.41
CA LEU A 193 21.42 -15.85 33.00
C LEU A 193 22.78 -15.15 33.10
N PHE A 194 22.83 -13.86 32.75
CA PHE A 194 24.04 -13.06 32.90
C PHE A 194 24.46 -12.92 34.37
N PHE A 195 23.52 -12.64 35.28
CA PHE A 195 23.79 -12.58 36.72
C PHE A 195 24.24 -13.92 37.29
N ALA A 196 23.63 -15.03 36.87
CA ALA A 196 24.04 -16.36 37.29
C ALA A 196 25.48 -16.70 36.84
N PHE A 197 25.83 -16.31 35.61
CA PHE A 197 27.17 -16.52 35.07
C PHE A 197 28.22 -15.64 35.78
N ALA A 198 27.91 -14.35 35.99
CA ALA A 198 28.78 -13.44 36.73
C ALA A 198 29.04 -13.90 38.18
N ALA A 199 28.01 -14.37 38.87
CA ALA A 199 28.14 -14.92 40.23
C ALA A 199 29.03 -16.17 40.28
N ARG A 200 28.93 -17.05 39.27
CA ARG A 200 29.79 -18.23 39.17
C ARG A 200 31.25 -17.84 38.93
N ARG A 201 31.51 -16.88 38.04
CA ARG A 201 32.86 -16.40 37.76
C ARG A 201 33.50 -15.70 38.95
N MET A 202 32.72 -14.92 39.71
CA MET A 202 33.17 -14.30 40.97
C MET A 202 33.58 -15.33 42.02
N LYS A 203 32.86 -16.46 42.14
CA LYS A 203 33.24 -17.56 43.05
C LYS A 203 34.55 -18.24 42.63
N GLU A 204 34.76 -18.45 41.33
CA GLU A 204 36.02 -19.00 40.81
C GLU A 204 37.21 -18.08 41.06
N ILE A 205 37.05 -16.77 40.76
CA ILE A 205 38.09 -15.76 41.02
C ILE A 205 38.44 -15.74 42.51
N ARG A 206 37.43 -15.77 43.40
CA ARG A 206 37.66 -15.81 44.85
C ARG A 206 38.39 -17.08 45.29
N ALA A 207 38.03 -18.24 44.74
CA ALA A 207 38.71 -19.50 45.02
C ALA A 207 40.18 -19.49 44.55
N MET A 208 40.44 -18.92 43.36
CA MET A 208 41.80 -18.74 42.84
C MET A 208 42.62 -17.78 43.71
N ALA A 209 42.03 -16.66 44.15
CA ALA A 209 42.70 -15.69 45.02
C ALA A 209 43.06 -16.30 46.40
N VAL A 210 42.16 -17.08 47.01
CA VAL A 210 42.43 -17.80 48.27
C VAL A 210 43.56 -18.82 48.08
N LYS A 211 43.59 -19.52 46.95
CA LYS A 211 44.63 -20.52 46.65
C LYS A 211 45.99 -19.87 46.33
N ALA A 212 46.00 -18.70 45.69
CA ALA A 212 47.22 -17.98 45.33
C ALA A 212 47.89 -17.28 46.51
N PHE A 213 47.14 -16.92 47.57
CA PHE A 213 47.66 -16.21 48.74
C PHE A 213 47.41 -16.97 50.06
N PRO A 214 48.02 -18.16 50.27
CA PRO A 214 47.83 -18.93 51.50
C PRO A 214 48.45 -18.29 52.75
N ALA A 215 49.27 -17.24 52.61
CA ALA A 215 50.15 -16.74 53.67
C ALA A 215 49.68 -15.47 54.41
N MET A 216 48.51 -14.90 54.11
CA MET A 216 48.03 -13.68 54.79
C MET A 216 46.96 -13.90 55.88
N SER A 217 46.75 -15.13 56.35
CA SER A 217 45.67 -15.48 57.30
C SER A 217 46.01 -15.27 58.78
N LYS A 218 46.75 -14.22 59.12
CA LYS A 218 46.77 -13.72 60.50
C LYS A 218 46.56 -12.21 60.47
N PRO A 219 45.32 -11.73 60.65
CA PRO A 219 45.11 -10.35 61.06
C PRO A 219 45.70 -10.21 62.47
N LYS A 220 46.98 -9.87 62.54
CA LYS A 220 47.52 -9.15 63.69
C LYS A 220 47.05 -7.71 63.51
N CYS A 221 46.53 -7.13 64.58
CA CYS A 221 45.87 -5.83 64.64
C CYS A 221 44.36 -5.90 64.32
N ALA A 222 43.61 -6.38 65.31
CA ALA A 222 42.32 -5.79 65.63
C ALA A 222 42.55 -4.30 65.93
N VAL A 223 42.45 -3.45 64.91
CA VAL A 223 42.20 -2.02 65.13
C VAL A 223 40.70 -1.86 65.10
N VAL A 224 40.17 -1.63 66.29
CA VAL A 224 38.82 -1.13 66.52
C VAL A 224 38.63 0.10 65.66
N VAL A 225 37.83 0.00 64.60
CA VAL A 225 37.23 1.16 63.95
C VAL A 225 35.75 1.10 64.28
N ASP A 226 35.47 1.52 65.50
CA ASP A 226 34.18 2.10 65.85
C ASP A 226 33.93 3.34 65.00
N CYS A 227 32.64 3.63 64.80
CA CYS A 227 32.07 4.79 64.13
C CYS A 227 32.20 4.78 62.60
N ILE A 228 31.08 4.56 61.93
CA ILE A 228 30.41 5.60 61.15
C ILE A 228 28.92 5.22 61.09
N GLN A 229 28.17 5.87 61.97
CA GLN A 229 26.71 5.89 62.03
C GLN A 229 26.24 6.87 60.95
N TRP A 230 25.53 6.41 59.91
CA TRP A 230 24.82 7.30 59.00
C TRP A 230 23.31 7.14 59.23
N ARG A 231 22.74 8.28 59.61
CA ARG A 231 21.31 8.61 59.62
C ARG A 231 20.76 8.67 58.20
#